data_AF-D3PQR0-F1
#
_entry.id   AF-D3PQR0-F1
#
_cell.length_a   1.000
_cell.length_b   1.000
_cell.length_c   1.000
_cell.angle_alpha   90.00
_cell.angle_beta   90.00
_cell.angle_gamma   90.00
#
_symmetry.space_group_name_H-M   'P 1'
#
loop_
_entity.id
_entity.type
_entity.pdbx_description
1 polymer ?
#
loop_
_entity_poly.entity_id
_entity_poly.type
_entity_poly.pdbx_seq_one_letter_code
_entity_poly.pdbx_strand_id
1 'polypeptide(L)'
;MWRQVLPVLLLLSLALPAHARPPEDAYAYGSTAFSHLVEESYRLTGAKGLEPFYPWFEAAYARYAGEGLRQSLEARRRTYSRLRPSQKAAFERQSAIWAYRTVKALIPHFSLERGYEFAYAVRNGERQCLLQSVLIAGMLQRIGLRAGAVMVWKNLHGQVSNLGHVSTLLRLSDGHDLLVDASEPEPFPEHQGLFTWDAAVGDYRFLEPRFAPDHEIQAYRLVGNGHEAPVGEIAPLGLRYLQSQFYYYRGERAPNGFIGPSTPQGLAASAGFLQQAVRLEPGNPLAVYVLGLVYRKQGQLEAARQQIRAGYQLYARYGFIPDGPKAAYTWAGE
;
A
#
# COMPACT_ATOMS: atom_id res chain seq x y z
N MET A 1 -24.54 60.49 -16.43
CA MET A 1 -23.73 59.79 -15.41
C MET A 1 -24.55 58.68 -14.77
N TRP A 2 -24.57 57.48 -15.36
CA TRP A 2 -25.18 56.29 -14.77
C TRP A 2 -24.08 55.24 -14.67
N ARG A 3 -23.64 54.91 -13.45
CA ARG A 3 -22.66 53.84 -13.20
C ARG A 3 -23.43 52.57 -12.87
N GLN A 4 -23.32 51.58 -13.75
CA GLN A 4 -23.74 50.20 -13.49
C GLN A 4 -22.78 49.59 -12.45
N VAL A 5 -23.34 49.00 -11.40
CA VAL A 5 -22.62 48.19 -10.42
C VAL A 5 -22.83 46.74 -10.83
N LEU A 6 -21.77 46.06 -11.30
CA LEU A 6 -21.78 44.61 -11.48
C LEU A 6 -21.63 43.91 -10.12
N PRO A 7 -22.39 42.85 -9.82
CA PRO A 7 -22.14 42.02 -8.66
C PRO A 7 -20.98 41.05 -8.97
N VAL A 8 -19.92 41.12 -8.16
CA VAL A 8 -18.85 40.13 -8.16
C VAL A 8 -19.39 38.88 -7.47
N LEU A 9 -19.65 37.83 -8.26
CA LEU A 9 -19.87 36.48 -7.76
C LEU A 9 -18.54 35.93 -7.24
N LEU A 10 -18.35 35.93 -5.91
CA LEU A 10 -17.29 35.16 -5.26
C LEU A 10 -17.61 33.67 -5.42
N LEU A 11 -16.92 33.01 -6.35
CA LEU A 11 -16.78 31.56 -6.36
C LEU A 11 -15.91 31.15 -5.17
N LEU A 12 -16.54 30.73 -4.07
CA LEU A 12 -15.88 29.98 -3.01
C LEU A 12 -15.47 28.62 -3.58
N SER A 13 -14.22 28.51 -4.03
CA SER A 13 -13.56 27.23 -4.18
C SER A 13 -13.44 26.60 -2.80
N LEU A 14 -14.17 25.50 -2.57
CA LEU A 14 -13.92 24.60 -1.45
C LEU A 14 -12.56 23.96 -1.67
N ALA A 15 -11.49 24.66 -1.28
CA ALA A 15 -10.18 24.06 -1.13
C ALA A 15 -10.30 22.98 -0.04
N LEU A 16 -10.39 21.72 -0.46
CA LEU A 16 -10.25 20.60 0.45
C LEU A 16 -8.91 20.77 1.19
N PRO A 17 -8.89 20.66 2.53
CA PRO A 17 -7.67 20.87 3.28
C PRO A 17 -6.57 19.94 2.77
N ALA A 18 -5.36 20.48 2.63
CA ALA A 18 -4.15 19.68 2.48
C ALA A 18 -4.19 18.59 3.54
N HIS A 19 -4.13 17.33 3.13
CA HIS A 19 -4.26 16.23 4.07
C HIS A 19 -3.02 16.31 4.97
N ALA A 20 -3.22 16.53 6.27
CA ALA A 20 -2.13 16.52 7.21
C ALA A 20 -1.35 15.21 7.02
N ARG A 21 -0.02 15.29 6.89
CA ARG A 21 0.86 14.13 6.76
C ARG A 21 0.39 13.07 7.76
N PRO A 22 -0.04 11.88 7.31
CA PRO A 22 -0.24 10.78 8.25
C PRO A 22 1.08 10.66 9.00
N PRO A 23 1.08 10.62 10.35
CA PRO A 23 2.31 10.30 11.06
C PRO A 23 2.92 9.06 10.41
N GLU A 24 4.25 8.92 10.43
CA GLU A 24 4.85 7.60 10.25
C GLU A 24 4.40 6.75 11.44
N ASP A 25 3.12 6.36 11.47
CA ASP A 25 2.52 5.48 12.45
C ASP A 25 3.16 4.14 12.19
N ALA A 26 4.33 3.96 12.82
CA ALA A 26 5.15 2.80 12.66
C ALA A 26 4.30 1.58 13.04
N TYR A 27 4.09 0.72 12.06
CA TYR A 27 3.51 -0.60 12.23
C TYR A 27 4.66 -1.60 12.41
N ALA A 28 5.61 -1.29 13.29
CA ALA A 28 6.71 -2.19 13.58
C ALA A 28 6.15 -3.54 14.07
N TYR A 29 6.81 -4.64 13.71
CA TYR A 29 6.41 -5.97 14.15
C TYR A 29 6.30 -6.00 15.69
N GLY A 30 5.12 -6.38 16.19
CA GLY A 30 4.80 -6.41 17.62
C GLY A 30 4.38 -5.06 18.23
N SER A 31 4.20 -4.02 17.42
CA SER A 31 3.54 -2.77 17.86
C SER A 31 2.02 -2.93 17.95
N THR A 32 1.35 -2.06 18.70
CA THR A 32 -0.11 -2.00 18.78
C THR A 32 -0.76 -1.82 17.40
N ALA A 33 -0.20 -0.96 16.55
CA ALA A 33 -0.67 -0.75 15.18
C ALA A 33 -0.62 -2.04 14.35
N PHE A 34 0.49 -2.77 14.40
CA PHE A 34 0.62 -4.05 13.70
C PHE A 34 -0.32 -5.12 14.29
N SER A 35 -0.43 -5.20 15.63
CA SER A 35 -1.33 -6.14 16.29
C SER A 35 -2.80 -5.91 15.90
N HIS A 36 -3.22 -4.64 15.74
CA HIS A 36 -4.56 -4.34 15.26
C HIS A 36 -4.83 -4.88 13.84
N LEU A 37 -3.85 -4.82 12.92
CA LEU A 37 -3.98 -5.41 11.59
C LEU A 37 -4.18 -6.94 11.66
N VAL A 38 -3.45 -7.60 12.56
CA VAL A 38 -3.58 -9.05 12.82
C VAL A 38 -4.96 -9.37 13.40
N GLU A 39 -5.37 -8.69 14.47
CA GLU A 39 -6.64 -8.93 15.16
C GLU A 39 -7.84 -8.71 14.22
N GLU A 40 -7.79 -7.66 13.41
CA GLU A 40 -8.82 -7.37 12.42
C GLU A 40 -8.94 -8.49 11.38
N SER A 41 -7.79 -9.02 10.92
CA SER A 41 -7.74 -10.16 10.01
C SER A 41 -8.48 -11.39 10.58
N TYR A 42 -8.22 -11.73 11.84
CA TYR A 42 -8.86 -12.87 12.51
C TYR A 42 -10.37 -12.64 12.71
N ARG A 43 -10.75 -11.43 13.11
CA ARG A 43 -12.15 -11.04 13.33
C ARG A 43 -12.97 -11.16 12.04
N LEU A 44 -12.45 -10.64 10.92
CA LEU A 44 -13.21 -10.55 9.66
C LEU A 44 -13.21 -11.85 8.86
N THR A 45 -12.20 -12.71 9.01
CA THR A 45 -12.17 -14.03 8.37
C THR A 45 -12.89 -15.12 9.15
N GLY A 46 -13.43 -14.79 10.34
CA GLY A 46 -14.10 -15.76 11.21
C GLY A 46 -13.16 -16.87 11.68
N ALA A 47 -11.87 -16.58 11.87
CA ALA A 47 -10.82 -17.54 12.19
C ALA A 47 -10.86 -18.05 13.65
N LYS A 48 -12.05 -18.45 14.13
CA LYS A 48 -12.23 -19.05 15.45
C LYS A 48 -11.42 -20.34 15.56
N GLY A 49 -10.66 -20.49 16.64
CA GLY A 49 -9.85 -21.68 16.92
C GLY A 49 -8.56 -21.78 16.11
N LEU A 50 -8.24 -20.79 15.27
CA LEU A 50 -6.95 -20.73 14.60
C LEU A 50 -5.86 -20.29 15.59
N GLU A 51 -4.67 -20.88 15.48
CA GLU A 51 -3.51 -20.48 16.28
C GLU A 51 -3.24 -18.96 16.10
N PRO A 52 -2.88 -18.21 17.16
CA PRO A 52 -2.55 -16.80 17.03
C PRO A 52 -1.30 -16.58 16.16
N PHE A 53 -1.33 -15.52 15.34
CA PHE A 53 -0.30 -15.26 14.31
C PHE A 53 1.12 -15.14 14.88
N TYR A 54 1.31 -14.42 15.99
CA TYR A 54 2.65 -14.22 16.56
C TYR A 54 3.31 -15.53 17.01
N PRO A 55 2.71 -16.36 17.89
CA PRO A 55 3.22 -17.69 18.20
C PRO A 55 3.49 -18.55 16.97
N TRP A 56 2.56 -18.61 16.02
CA TRP A 56 2.71 -19.41 14.80
C TRP A 56 3.92 -18.96 13.97
N PHE A 57 4.04 -17.66 13.69
CA PHE A 57 5.09 -17.10 12.85
C PHE A 57 6.46 -17.19 13.53
N GLU A 58 6.53 -16.94 14.83
CA GLU A 58 7.76 -17.04 15.62
C GLU A 58 8.23 -18.49 15.75
N ALA A 59 7.31 -19.45 15.91
CA ALA A 59 7.63 -20.87 15.91
C ALA A 59 8.08 -21.36 14.53
N ALA A 60 7.46 -20.88 13.45
CA ALA A 60 7.89 -21.16 12.09
C ALA A 60 9.31 -20.63 11.83
N TYR A 61 9.60 -19.41 12.26
CA TYR A 61 10.95 -18.85 12.21
C TYR A 61 11.95 -19.68 13.00
N ALA A 62 11.61 -20.11 14.22
CA ALA A 62 12.51 -20.92 15.05
C ALA A 62 12.90 -22.25 14.38
N ARG A 63 11.95 -22.91 13.69
CA ARG A 63 12.23 -24.11 12.90
C ARG A 63 13.10 -23.82 11.68
N TYR A 64 12.90 -22.68 11.03
CA TYR A 64 13.63 -22.27 9.83
C TYR A 64 15.07 -21.83 10.12
N ALA A 65 15.27 -21.00 11.14
CA ALA A 65 16.54 -20.34 11.42
C ALA A 65 17.34 -20.96 12.58
N GLY A 66 16.72 -21.83 13.39
CA GLY A 66 17.35 -22.40 14.59
C GLY A 66 17.47 -21.41 15.76
N GLU A 67 16.82 -20.25 15.69
CA GLU A 67 16.84 -19.18 16.71
C GLU A 67 15.49 -18.45 16.78
N GLY A 68 15.22 -17.68 17.85
CA GLY A 68 13.95 -16.99 18.03
C GLY A 68 13.83 -15.67 17.26
N LEU A 69 12.72 -15.45 16.53
CA LEU A 69 12.52 -14.24 15.70
C LEU A 69 12.68 -12.94 16.49
N ARG A 70 12.08 -12.84 17.69
CA ARG A 70 12.20 -11.66 18.55
C ARG A 70 13.65 -11.39 18.94
N GLN A 71 14.39 -12.45 19.25
CA GLN A 71 15.82 -12.36 19.58
C GLN A 71 16.63 -11.88 18.38
N SER A 72 16.37 -12.40 17.18
CA SER A 72 17.03 -11.99 15.94
C SER A 72 16.74 -10.53 15.60
N LEU A 73 15.49 -10.09 15.71
CA LEU A 73 15.09 -8.69 15.51
C LEU A 73 15.79 -7.76 16.50
N GLU A 74 15.83 -8.12 17.78
CA GLU A 74 16.49 -7.32 18.82
C GLU A 74 18.02 -7.33 18.69
N ALA A 75 18.63 -8.45 18.30
CA ALA A 75 20.05 -8.51 17.97
C ALA A 75 20.39 -7.57 16.82
N ARG A 76 19.60 -7.58 15.73
CA ARG A 76 19.78 -6.67 14.60
C ARG A 76 19.62 -5.21 15.01
N ARG A 77 18.60 -4.88 15.80
CA ARG A 77 18.40 -3.53 16.34
C ARG A 77 19.60 -3.04 17.14
N ARG A 78 20.12 -3.88 18.05
CA ARG A 78 21.30 -3.58 18.88
C ARG A 78 22.58 -3.47 18.06
N THR A 79 22.72 -4.21 16.97
CA THR A 79 23.84 -4.04 16.04
C THR A 79 23.72 -2.71 15.31
N TYR A 80 22.56 -2.45 14.70
CA TYR A 80 22.31 -1.24 13.91
C TYR A 80 22.56 0.05 14.70
N SER A 81 22.13 0.10 15.97
CA SER A 81 22.32 1.28 16.83
C SER A 81 23.78 1.61 17.14
N ARG A 82 24.71 0.66 16.94
CA ARG A 82 26.14 0.82 17.21
C ARG A 82 26.99 1.00 15.94
N LEU A 83 26.38 0.87 14.75
CA LEU A 83 27.10 1.02 13.49
C LEU A 83 27.49 2.48 13.23
N ARG A 84 28.68 2.67 12.68
CA ARG A 84 29.09 3.96 12.12
C ARG A 84 28.22 4.29 10.90
N PRO A 85 27.99 5.57 10.57
CA PRO A 85 27.20 5.97 9.40
C PRO A 85 27.59 5.25 8.11
N SER A 86 28.90 5.11 7.83
CA SER A 86 29.42 4.43 6.64
C SER A 86 29.12 2.92 6.56
N GLN A 87 28.63 2.30 7.63
CA GLN A 87 28.32 0.87 7.69
C GLN A 87 26.81 0.59 7.65
N LYS A 88 25.98 1.62 7.80
CA LYS A 88 24.53 1.46 7.99
C LYS A 88 23.83 1.02 6.70
N ALA A 89 24.12 1.63 5.56
CA ALA A 89 23.52 1.29 4.26
C ALA A 89 23.71 -0.20 3.90
N ALA A 90 24.93 -0.71 4.06
CA ALA A 90 25.21 -2.12 3.82
C ALA A 90 24.42 -3.05 4.76
N PHE A 91 24.30 -2.68 6.05
CA PHE A 91 23.52 -3.46 7.02
C PHE A 91 22.01 -3.39 6.76
N GLU A 92 21.50 -2.24 6.33
CA GLU A 92 20.11 -2.00 5.93
C GLU A 92 19.75 -2.92 4.76
N ARG A 93 20.57 -2.93 3.70
CA ARG A 93 20.42 -3.84 2.54
C ARG A 93 20.46 -5.32 2.96
N GLN A 94 21.38 -5.72 3.82
CA GLN A 94 21.44 -7.10 4.32
C GLN A 94 20.21 -7.48 5.15
N SER A 95 19.69 -6.54 5.95
CA SER A 95 18.48 -6.75 6.74
C SER A 95 17.24 -6.87 5.85
N ALA A 96 17.18 -6.12 4.75
CA ALA A 96 16.13 -6.27 3.72
C ALA A 96 16.15 -7.68 3.09
N ILE A 97 17.32 -8.18 2.68
CA ILE A 97 17.47 -9.53 2.13
C ILE A 97 17.03 -10.58 3.15
N TRP A 98 17.43 -10.43 4.42
CA TRP A 98 17.02 -11.32 5.50
C TRP A 98 15.49 -11.32 5.69
N ALA A 99 14.84 -10.16 5.73
CA ALA A 99 13.40 -10.06 5.89
C ALA A 99 12.64 -10.67 4.68
N TYR A 100 13.09 -10.35 3.45
CA TYR A 100 12.58 -10.94 2.21
C TYR A 100 12.64 -12.47 2.24
N ARG A 101 13.82 -13.06 2.52
CA ARG A 101 14.01 -14.51 2.58
C ARG A 101 13.15 -15.14 3.68
N THR A 102 13.08 -14.50 4.84
CA THR A 102 12.27 -14.98 5.97
C THR A 102 10.79 -15.07 5.59
N VAL A 103 10.19 -13.98 5.11
CA VAL A 103 8.75 -13.98 4.75
C VAL A 103 8.45 -14.99 3.65
N LYS A 104 9.32 -15.09 2.63
CA LYS A 104 9.14 -16.02 1.52
C LYS A 104 9.28 -17.48 1.94
N ALA A 105 10.16 -17.79 2.89
CA ALA A 105 10.34 -19.14 3.43
C ALA A 105 9.19 -19.56 4.37
N LEU A 106 8.72 -18.65 5.22
CA LEU A 106 7.70 -18.96 6.22
C LEU A 106 6.27 -18.97 5.67
N ILE A 107 6.01 -18.25 4.58
CA ILE A 107 4.70 -18.15 3.94
C ILE A 107 4.87 -18.43 2.43
N PRO A 108 5.03 -19.71 2.03
CA PRO A 108 5.54 -20.04 0.69
C PRO A 108 4.50 -19.87 -0.43
N HIS A 109 3.21 -19.96 -0.13
CA HIS A 109 2.16 -20.02 -1.16
C HIS A 109 1.66 -18.62 -1.52
N PHE A 110 1.70 -18.26 -2.81
CA PHE A 110 1.13 -16.99 -3.27
C PHE A 110 -0.35 -17.16 -3.63
N SER A 111 -1.22 -16.30 -3.12
CA SER A 111 -2.67 -16.36 -3.35
C SER A 111 -3.27 -14.97 -3.54
N LEU A 112 -3.78 -14.68 -4.74
CA LEU A 112 -4.45 -13.42 -5.05
C LEU A 112 -5.84 -13.31 -4.40
N GLU A 113 -6.45 -14.43 -4.00
CA GLU A 113 -7.81 -14.46 -3.45
C GLU A 113 -7.84 -14.17 -1.95
N ARG A 114 -6.82 -14.60 -1.22
CA ARG A 114 -6.83 -14.68 0.24
C ARG A 114 -5.53 -14.25 0.91
N GLY A 115 -4.41 -14.29 0.19
CA GLY A 115 -3.08 -14.11 0.76
C GLY A 115 -2.79 -12.72 1.35
N TYR A 116 -3.73 -11.78 1.28
CA TYR A 116 -3.62 -10.49 1.94
C TYR A 116 -4.01 -10.55 3.44
N GLU A 117 -4.49 -11.68 3.97
CA GLU A 117 -4.91 -11.81 5.38
C GLU A 117 -3.90 -12.59 6.24
N PHE A 118 -3.59 -12.08 7.43
CA PHE A 118 -2.79 -12.79 8.43
C PHE A 118 -3.39 -14.14 8.82
N ALA A 119 -4.71 -14.24 8.93
CA ALA A 119 -5.38 -15.51 9.24
C ALA A 119 -5.14 -16.57 8.15
N TYR A 120 -5.07 -16.20 6.88
CA TYR A 120 -4.79 -17.15 5.79
C TYR A 120 -3.30 -17.47 5.65
N ALA A 121 -2.40 -16.61 6.11
CA ALA A 121 -1.01 -17.00 6.33
C ALA A 121 -0.91 -18.15 7.34
N VAL A 122 -1.59 -18.05 8.49
CA VAL A 122 -1.57 -19.13 9.50
C VAL A 122 -2.27 -20.39 9.00
N ARG A 123 -3.46 -20.25 8.40
CA ARG A 123 -4.27 -21.39 8.00
C ARG A 123 -3.70 -22.15 6.79
N ASN A 124 -3.20 -21.43 5.80
CA ASN A 124 -2.88 -21.98 4.48
C ASN A 124 -1.44 -21.73 4.04
N GLY A 125 -0.62 -21.00 4.81
CA GLY A 125 0.68 -20.54 4.35
C GLY A 125 0.60 -19.61 3.14
N GLU A 126 -0.51 -18.87 3.01
CA GLU A 126 -0.80 -18.00 1.87
C GLU A 126 -0.34 -16.55 2.12
N ARG A 127 0.33 -15.97 1.13
CA ARG A 127 0.70 -14.55 1.06
C ARG A 127 0.29 -13.91 -0.26
N GLN A 128 0.23 -12.59 -0.24
CA GLN A 128 -0.01 -11.71 -1.37
C GLN A 128 0.84 -10.44 -1.17
N CYS A 129 0.97 -9.62 -2.20
CA CYS A 129 1.88 -8.47 -2.18
C CYS A 129 1.65 -7.45 -1.05
N LEU A 130 0.41 -7.24 -0.60
CA LEU A 130 0.13 -6.39 0.57
C LEU A 130 0.67 -7.01 1.86
N LEU A 131 0.25 -8.24 2.19
CA LEU A 131 0.62 -8.88 3.45
C LEU A 131 2.13 -9.04 3.59
N GLN A 132 2.80 -9.51 2.53
CA GLN A 132 4.24 -9.72 2.58
C GLN A 132 4.99 -8.39 2.73
N SER A 133 4.54 -7.31 2.08
CA SER A 133 5.19 -6.01 2.19
C SER A 133 4.98 -5.39 3.56
N VAL A 134 3.78 -5.52 4.14
CA VAL A 134 3.50 -5.11 5.52
C VAL A 134 4.37 -5.89 6.52
N LEU A 135 4.55 -7.20 6.32
CA LEU A 135 5.42 -8.02 7.16
C LEU A 135 6.89 -7.62 7.06
N ILE A 136 7.42 -7.49 5.84
CA ILE A 136 8.82 -7.08 5.60
C ILE A 136 9.06 -5.70 6.20
N ALA A 137 8.24 -4.70 5.86
CA ALA A 137 8.36 -3.35 6.40
C ALA A 137 8.24 -3.35 7.93
N GLY A 138 7.29 -4.08 8.53
CA GLY A 138 7.14 -4.17 9.98
C GLY A 138 8.37 -4.78 10.67
N MET A 139 8.97 -5.82 10.09
CA MET A 139 10.21 -6.42 10.59
C MET A 139 11.39 -5.42 10.51
N LEU A 140 11.54 -4.70 9.41
CA LEU A 140 12.59 -3.69 9.24
C LEU A 140 12.41 -2.49 10.19
N GLN A 141 11.17 -2.01 10.36
CA GLN A 141 10.83 -0.98 11.36
C GLN A 141 11.16 -1.46 12.79
N ARG A 142 10.94 -2.74 13.11
CA ARG A 142 11.29 -3.30 14.43
C ARG A 142 12.80 -3.30 14.70
N ILE A 143 13.62 -3.39 13.64
CA ILE A 143 15.09 -3.24 13.71
C ILE A 143 15.48 -1.76 13.92
N GLY A 144 14.58 -0.82 13.66
CA GLY A 144 14.83 0.62 13.69
C GLY A 144 15.18 1.21 12.32
N LEU A 145 14.88 0.49 11.24
CA LEU A 145 15.11 0.96 9.88
C LEU A 145 13.90 1.74 9.36
N ARG A 146 14.16 2.69 8.46
CA ARG A 146 13.13 3.52 7.83
C ARG A 146 12.49 2.79 6.65
N ALA A 147 11.52 1.94 6.94
CA ALA A 147 10.81 1.17 5.93
C ALA A 147 9.30 1.44 5.97
N GLY A 148 8.64 1.30 4.82
CA GLY A 148 7.18 1.33 4.72
C GLY A 148 6.70 0.67 3.44
N ALA A 149 5.43 0.82 3.08
CA ALA A 149 4.88 0.26 1.84
C ALA A 149 4.57 1.35 0.83
N VAL A 150 4.63 1.00 -0.45
CA VAL A 150 4.26 1.83 -1.60
C VAL A 150 3.36 1.03 -2.53
N MET A 151 2.46 1.69 -3.25
CA MET A 151 1.72 1.03 -4.32
C MET A 151 2.57 1.04 -5.59
N VAL A 152 2.43 0.03 -6.43
CA VAL A 152 3.08 -0.08 -7.74
C VAL A 152 2.01 0.03 -8.82
N TRP A 153 2.14 1.04 -9.68
CA TRP A 153 1.25 1.23 -10.84
C TRP A 153 1.88 0.78 -12.14
N LYS A 154 3.21 0.66 -12.21
CA LYS A 154 3.94 0.13 -13.36
C LYS A 154 5.01 -0.85 -12.89
N ASN A 155 4.86 -2.13 -13.25
CA ASN A 155 5.74 -3.19 -12.76
C ASN A 155 7.13 -3.17 -13.46
N LEU A 156 7.99 -4.13 -13.10
CA LEU A 156 9.37 -4.21 -13.65
C LEU A 156 9.40 -4.49 -15.16
N HIS A 157 8.31 -5.06 -15.72
CA HIS A 157 8.14 -5.33 -17.14
C HIS A 157 7.41 -4.19 -17.89
N GLY A 158 7.12 -3.08 -17.20
CA GLY A 158 6.44 -1.93 -17.78
C GLY A 158 4.93 -2.05 -17.90
N GLN A 159 4.32 -3.11 -17.37
CA GLN A 159 2.86 -3.29 -17.38
C GLN A 159 2.20 -2.34 -16.38
N VAL A 160 1.16 -1.64 -16.83
CA VAL A 160 0.43 -0.65 -16.04
C VAL A 160 -0.80 -1.28 -15.38
N SER A 161 -1.07 -0.90 -14.13
CA SER A 161 -2.26 -1.30 -13.37
C SER A 161 -2.92 -0.10 -12.68
N ASN A 162 -4.09 -0.32 -12.10
CA ASN A 162 -4.81 0.68 -11.30
C ASN A 162 -4.33 0.71 -9.84
N LEU A 163 -3.03 0.48 -9.55
CA LEU A 163 -2.50 0.28 -8.19
C LEU A 163 -2.80 -1.10 -7.59
N GLY A 164 -2.72 -2.17 -8.39
CA GLY A 164 -3.06 -3.53 -7.92
C GLY A 164 -1.97 -4.23 -7.10
N HIS A 165 -0.77 -3.63 -7.00
CA HIS A 165 0.42 -4.25 -6.40
C HIS A 165 1.05 -3.36 -5.32
N VAL A 166 1.69 -3.98 -4.34
CA VAL A 166 2.30 -3.32 -3.17
C VAL A 166 3.72 -3.85 -3.00
N SER A 167 4.66 -2.93 -2.77
CA SER A 167 6.06 -3.25 -2.48
C SER A 167 6.52 -2.56 -1.20
N THR A 168 7.58 -3.07 -0.57
CA THR A 168 8.22 -2.38 0.56
C THR A 168 9.21 -1.35 0.02
N LEU A 169 9.20 -0.14 0.57
CA LEU A 169 10.23 0.87 0.36
C LEU A 169 11.12 0.95 1.61
N LEU A 170 12.43 0.83 1.45
CA LEU A 170 13.43 0.99 2.49
C LEU A 170 14.31 2.21 2.18
N ARG A 171 14.30 3.20 3.07
CA ARG A 171 15.22 4.35 3.05
C ARG A 171 16.55 3.96 3.65
N LEU A 172 17.58 4.03 2.82
CA LEU A 172 18.96 3.84 3.24
C LEU A 172 19.51 5.11 3.89
N SER A 173 20.48 4.89 4.77
CA SER A 173 21.16 5.92 5.55
C SER A 173 22.12 6.81 4.73
N ASP A 174 22.47 6.40 3.52
CA ASP A 174 23.28 7.16 2.56
C ASP A 174 22.45 8.07 1.64
N GLY A 175 21.12 8.08 1.78
CA GLY A 175 20.23 8.98 1.05
C GLY A 175 19.54 8.35 -0.15
N HIS A 176 19.68 7.04 -0.37
CA HIS A 176 18.97 6.32 -1.42
C HIS A 176 17.78 5.51 -0.87
N ASP A 177 16.94 5.02 -1.78
CA ASP A 177 15.82 4.12 -1.49
C ASP A 177 16.03 2.74 -2.14
N LEU A 178 15.44 1.69 -1.56
CA LEU A 178 15.39 0.35 -2.14
C LEU A 178 13.95 -0.18 -2.12
N LEU A 179 13.55 -0.83 -3.21
CA LEU A 179 12.32 -1.64 -3.20
C LEU A 179 12.63 -3.05 -2.71
N VAL A 180 11.76 -3.60 -1.88
CA VAL A 180 11.87 -4.99 -1.39
C VAL A 180 10.54 -5.71 -1.64
N ASP A 181 10.57 -6.75 -2.47
CA ASP A 181 9.34 -7.43 -2.89
C ASP A 181 9.44 -8.94 -2.88
N ALA A 182 8.66 -9.61 -2.03
CA ALA A 182 8.62 -11.06 -1.98
C ALA A 182 7.82 -11.73 -3.12
N SER A 183 7.14 -10.95 -3.98
CA SER A 183 6.48 -11.48 -5.18
C SER A 183 7.49 -11.92 -6.23
N GLU A 184 8.64 -11.27 -6.26
CA GLU A 184 9.66 -11.46 -7.29
C GLU A 184 10.69 -12.53 -6.89
N PRO A 185 11.40 -13.17 -7.84
CA PRO A 185 12.46 -14.13 -7.54
C PRO A 185 13.64 -13.50 -6.78
N GLU A 186 13.99 -12.26 -7.13
CA GLU A 186 15.07 -11.48 -6.52
C GLU A 186 14.50 -10.39 -5.59
N PRO A 187 15.22 -10.01 -4.52
CA PRO A 187 14.68 -9.16 -3.46
C PRO A 187 14.40 -7.72 -3.90
N PHE A 188 15.14 -7.19 -4.88
CA PHE A 188 15.18 -5.77 -5.22
C PHE A 188 14.69 -5.52 -6.66
N PRO A 189 13.39 -5.65 -6.94
CA PRO A 189 12.89 -5.39 -8.28
C PRO A 189 12.85 -3.90 -8.60
N GLU A 190 13.14 -3.57 -9.86
CA GLU A 190 13.08 -2.20 -10.37
C GLU A 190 11.68 -1.89 -10.93
N HIS A 191 10.68 -1.85 -10.06
CA HIS A 191 9.33 -1.43 -10.47
C HIS A 191 9.36 0.01 -11.00
N GLN A 192 8.91 0.18 -12.24
CA GLN A 192 9.09 1.40 -13.00
C GLN A 192 8.15 2.53 -12.59
N GLY A 193 7.12 2.24 -11.80
CA GLY A 193 6.12 3.24 -11.40
C GLY A 193 5.55 2.98 -10.02
N LEU A 194 5.68 3.96 -9.14
CA LEU A 194 5.21 3.95 -7.76
C LEU A 194 4.12 4.98 -7.51
N PHE A 195 3.31 4.74 -6.50
CA PHE A 195 2.36 5.70 -5.96
C PHE A 195 2.49 5.73 -4.44
N THR A 196 2.85 6.90 -3.92
CA THR A 196 3.08 7.12 -2.50
C THR A 196 2.99 8.60 -2.14
N TRP A 197 3.35 8.97 -0.92
CA TRP A 197 3.25 10.33 -0.39
C TRP A 197 4.42 11.21 -0.84
N ASP A 198 4.09 12.40 -1.34
CA ASP A 198 5.03 13.48 -1.62
C ASP A 198 4.91 14.52 -0.49
N ALA A 199 5.97 14.62 0.33
CA ALA A 199 6.01 15.52 1.47
C ALA A 199 6.15 17.00 1.07
N ALA A 200 6.67 17.30 -0.12
CA ALA A 200 6.80 18.69 -0.60
C ALA A 200 5.43 19.29 -0.92
N VAL A 201 4.50 18.48 -1.43
CA VAL A 201 3.13 18.92 -1.75
C VAL A 201 2.11 18.55 -0.68
N GLY A 202 2.42 17.61 0.21
CA GLY A 202 1.50 17.15 1.24
C GLY A 202 0.32 16.37 0.66
N ASP A 203 0.60 15.51 -0.32
CA ASP A 203 -0.41 14.74 -1.03
C ASP A 203 0.17 13.47 -1.67
N TYR A 204 -0.66 12.59 -2.21
CA TYR A 204 -0.20 11.44 -2.98
C TYR A 204 0.24 11.82 -4.39
N ARG A 205 1.20 11.07 -4.94
CA ARG A 205 1.71 11.26 -6.30
C ARG A 205 2.02 9.95 -7.00
N PHE A 206 1.82 9.94 -8.31
CA PHE A 206 2.42 8.97 -9.20
C PHE A 206 3.87 9.38 -9.51
N LEU A 207 4.77 8.43 -9.40
CA LEU A 207 6.22 8.62 -9.47
C LEU A 207 6.83 7.55 -10.37
N GLU A 208 7.95 7.86 -11.00
CA GLU A 208 8.82 6.90 -11.66
C GLU A 208 10.21 6.96 -11.02
N PRO A 209 10.67 5.88 -10.36
CA PRO A 209 11.98 5.87 -9.72
C PRO A 209 13.14 5.99 -10.73
N ARG A 210 14.23 6.65 -10.30
CA ARG A 210 15.52 6.66 -11.00
C ARG A 210 16.46 5.66 -10.33
N PHE A 211 16.60 4.49 -10.95
CA PHE A 211 17.47 3.43 -10.45
C PHE A 211 18.93 3.66 -10.86
N ALA A 212 19.84 3.39 -9.93
CA ALA A 212 21.25 3.19 -10.18
C ALA A 212 21.54 1.72 -10.51
N PRO A 213 22.75 1.36 -11.00
CA PRO A 213 23.09 -0.01 -11.40
C PRO A 213 22.99 -1.08 -10.29
N ASP A 214 22.92 -0.68 -9.02
CA ASP A 214 22.84 -1.55 -7.85
C ASP A 214 21.42 -1.68 -7.27
N HIS A 215 20.41 -1.31 -8.06
CA HIS A 215 18.98 -1.27 -7.75
C HIS A 215 18.54 -0.16 -6.79
N GLU A 216 19.45 0.73 -6.39
CA GLU A 216 19.11 1.85 -5.52
C GLU A 216 18.38 2.96 -6.28
N ILE A 217 17.36 3.53 -5.66
CA ILE A 217 16.64 4.69 -6.17
C ILE A 217 17.35 5.94 -5.68
N GLN A 218 17.80 6.76 -6.62
CA GLN A 218 18.53 8.01 -6.33
C GLN A 218 17.64 9.25 -6.37
N ALA A 219 16.54 9.18 -7.12
CA ALA A 219 15.56 10.25 -7.26
C ALA A 219 14.24 9.69 -7.78
N TYR A 220 13.21 10.52 -7.80
CA TYR A 220 11.90 10.20 -8.37
C TYR A 220 11.51 11.23 -9.42
N ARG A 221 11.07 10.79 -10.60
CA ARG A 221 10.38 11.67 -11.55
C ARG A 221 8.90 11.71 -11.20
N LEU A 222 8.37 12.90 -10.93
CA LEU A 222 6.94 13.12 -10.72
C LEU A 222 6.19 12.96 -12.04
N VAL A 223 5.17 12.09 -12.07
CA VAL A 223 4.32 11.92 -13.24
C VAL A 223 3.36 13.12 -13.34
N GLY A 224 3.15 13.61 -14.56
CA GLY A 224 2.27 14.74 -14.85
C GLY A 224 3.00 16.06 -15.10
N ASN A 225 4.10 16.35 -14.40
CA ASN A 225 4.92 17.55 -14.62
C ASN A 225 6.39 17.26 -14.94
N GLY A 226 6.87 16.03 -14.74
CA GLY A 226 8.23 15.61 -15.06
C GLY A 226 9.31 16.13 -14.11
N HIS A 227 8.95 16.86 -13.05
CA HIS A 227 9.88 17.37 -12.05
C HIS A 227 10.60 16.23 -11.32
N GLU A 228 11.87 16.41 -10.97
CA GLU A 228 12.61 15.44 -10.17
C GLU A 228 12.50 15.78 -8.68
N ALA A 229 11.97 14.85 -7.90
CA ALA A 229 11.91 14.93 -6.45
C ALA A 229 13.07 14.13 -5.83
N PRO A 230 13.84 14.71 -4.89
CA PRO A 230 14.84 13.98 -4.15
C PRO A 230 14.20 12.92 -3.26
N VAL A 231 14.93 11.84 -3.00
CA VAL A 231 14.49 10.74 -2.13
C VAL A 231 13.97 11.22 -0.77
N GLY A 232 14.59 12.26 -0.19
CA GLY A 232 14.19 12.85 1.09
C GLY A 232 12.74 13.38 1.15
N GLU A 233 12.16 13.76 0.02
CA GLU A 233 10.79 14.31 -0.07
C GLU A 233 9.72 13.23 -0.24
N ILE A 234 10.11 12.04 -0.67
CA ILE A 234 9.17 10.92 -0.84
C ILE A 234 9.09 10.12 0.44
N ALA A 235 7.87 9.85 0.90
CA ALA A 235 7.60 9.04 2.07
C ALA A 235 6.77 7.80 1.71
N PRO A 236 6.90 6.69 2.46
CA PRO A 236 5.99 5.56 2.33
C PRO A 236 4.54 5.93 2.67
N LEU A 237 3.62 5.06 2.28
CA LEU A 237 2.20 5.16 2.62
C LEU A 237 2.01 5.07 4.15
N GLY A 238 1.15 5.95 4.67
CA GLY A 238 0.76 5.94 6.08
C GLY A 238 -0.15 4.76 6.46
N LEU A 239 -0.25 4.47 7.75
CA LEU A 239 -1.03 3.34 8.29
C LEU A 239 -2.50 3.37 7.84
N ARG A 240 -3.14 4.54 7.80
CA ARG A 240 -4.54 4.69 7.36
C ARG A 240 -4.73 4.21 5.92
N TYR A 241 -3.80 4.56 5.03
CA TYR A 241 -3.83 4.08 3.65
C TYR A 241 -3.67 2.56 3.62
N LEU A 242 -2.73 1.98 4.38
CA LEU A 242 -2.56 0.53 4.43
C LEU A 242 -3.80 -0.21 4.95
N GLN A 243 -4.43 0.31 6.01
CA GLN A 243 -5.71 -0.21 6.49
C GLN A 243 -6.78 -0.14 5.40
N SER A 244 -6.87 0.98 4.68
CA SER A 244 -7.78 1.10 3.54
C SER A 244 -7.49 0.07 2.45
N GLN A 245 -6.23 -0.31 2.23
CA GLN A 245 -5.85 -1.33 1.25
C GLN A 245 -6.26 -2.75 1.68
N PHE A 246 -6.16 -3.10 2.97
CA PHE A 246 -6.73 -4.37 3.45
C PHE A 246 -8.24 -4.42 3.19
N TYR A 247 -8.95 -3.32 3.48
CA TYR A 247 -10.38 -3.21 3.19
C TYR A 247 -10.69 -3.24 1.69
N TYR A 248 -9.84 -2.64 0.86
CA TYR A 248 -9.93 -2.74 -0.60
C TYR A 248 -9.88 -4.20 -1.05
N TYR A 249 -8.85 -4.96 -0.65
CA TYR A 249 -8.73 -6.36 -1.07
C TYR A 249 -9.88 -7.24 -0.56
N ARG A 250 -10.36 -7.01 0.66
CA ARG A 250 -11.58 -7.68 1.18
C ARG A 250 -12.80 -7.40 0.31
N GLY A 251 -12.94 -6.17 -0.18
CA GLY A 251 -14.03 -5.77 -1.06
C GLY A 251 -13.89 -6.32 -2.48
N GLU A 252 -12.69 -6.25 -3.06
CA GLU A 252 -12.38 -6.81 -4.38
C GLU A 252 -12.61 -8.34 -4.41
N ARG A 253 -12.19 -9.03 -3.35
CA ARG A 253 -12.19 -10.49 -3.24
C ARG A 253 -13.34 -11.06 -2.41
N ALA A 254 -14.36 -10.26 -2.12
CA ALA A 254 -15.55 -10.75 -1.43
C ALA A 254 -16.17 -11.92 -2.23
N PRO A 255 -16.50 -13.05 -1.60
CA PRO A 255 -17.13 -14.18 -2.29
C PRO A 255 -18.39 -13.75 -3.05
N ASN A 256 -18.49 -14.16 -4.31
CA ASN A 256 -19.58 -13.78 -5.22
C ASN A 256 -19.77 -12.26 -5.34
N GLY A 257 -18.72 -11.49 -5.12
CA GLY A 257 -18.72 -10.05 -5.04
C GLY A 257 -18.37 -9.37 -6.36
N PHE A 258 -17.45 -8.40 -6.28
CA PHE A 258 -17.04 -7.60 -7.42
C PHE A 258 -16.42 -8.45 -8.54
N ILE A 259 -15.49 -9.34 -8.20
CA ILE A 259 -14.83 -10.24 -9.15
C ILE A 259 -15.60 -11.57 -9.25
N GLY A 260 -15.82 -12.05 -10.49
CA GLY A 260 -16.50 -13.32 -10.77
C GLY A 260 -18.03 -13.20 -10.94
N PRO A 261 -18.76 -14.33 -10.90
CA PRO A 261 -20.22 -14.33 -10.95
C PRO A 261 -20.78 -13.68 -9.67
N SER A 262 -21.28 -12.46 -9.85
CA SER A 262 -21.76 -11.61 -8.77
C SER A 262 -23.16 -12.02 -8.30
N THR A 263 -23.40 -12.02 -6.99
CA THR A 263 -24.75 -12.09 -6.39
C THR A 263 -25.08 -10.77 -5.68
N PRO A 264 -26.36 -10.46 -5.43
CA PRO A 264 -26.73 -9.27 -4.67
C PRO A 264 -26.04 -9.20 -3.30
N GLN A 265 -25.94 -10.32 -2.59
CA GLN A 265 -25.30 -10.41 -1.29
C GLN A 265 -23.78 -10.18 -1.37
N GLY A 266 -23.09 -10.80 -2.34
CA GLY A 266 -21.65 -10.63 -2.51
C GLY A 266 -21.28 -9.20 -2.95
N LEU A 267 -22.10 -8.58 -3.81
CA LEU A 267 -21.92 -7.17 -4.18
C LEU A 267 -22.13 -6.25 -2.98
N ALA A 268 -23.13 -6.52 -2.13
CA ALA A 268 -23.33 -5.77 -0.89
C ALA A 268 -22.13 -5.90 0.06
N ALA A 269 -21.55 -7.10 0.18
CA ALA A 269 -20.33 -7.31 0.96
C ALA A 269 -19.14 -6.53 0.37
N SER A 270 -18.97 -6.57 -0.96
CA SER A 270 -17.92 -5.81 -1.67
C SER A 270 -18.05 -4.31 -1.39
N ALA A 271 -19.27 -3.77 -1.54
CA ALA A 271 -19.57 -2.36 -1.28
C ALA A 271 -19.28 -1.98 0.17
N GLY A 272 -19.68 -2.81 1.15
CA GLY A 272 -19.45 -2.54 2.56
C GLY A 272 -17.96 -2.41 2.93
N PHE A 273 -17.12 -3.30 2.42
CA PHE A 273 -15.68 -3.21 2.61
C PHE A 273 -15.05 -2.01 1.90
N LEU A 274 -15.43 -1.76 0.64
CA LEU A 274 -14.92 -0.62 -0.12
C LEU A 274 -15.36 0.72 0.48
N GLN A 275 -16.57 0.83 1.00
CA GLN A 275 -17.01 1.99 1.77
C GLN A 275 -16.15 2.22 3.00
N GLN A 276 -15.74 1.15 3.70
CA GLN A 276 -14.81 1.29 4.84
C GLN A 276 -13.41 1.72 4.39
N ALA A 277 -12.92 1.20 3.26
CA ALA A 277 -11.66 1.66 2.66
C ALA A 277 -11.71 3.18 2.37
N VAL A 278 -12.77 3.64 1.71
CA VAL A 278 -12.98 5.07 1.38
C VAL A 278 -13.15 5.92 2.64
N ARG A 279 -13.80 5.43 3.69
CA ARG A 279 -13.91 6.15 4.98
C ARG A 279 -12.56 6.30 5.69
N LEU A 280 -11.73 5.25 5.66
CA LEU A 280 -10.40 5.28 6.28
C LEU A 280 -9.45 6.21 5.53
N GLU A 281 -9.46 6.12 4.21
CA GLU A 281 -8.60 6.93 3.34
C GLU A 281 -9.38 7.41 2.11
N PRO A 282 -10.05 8.58 2.20
CA PRO A 282 -10.75 9.18 1.06
C PRO A 282 -9.81 9.50 -0.12
N GLY A 283 -8.51 9.66 0.16
CA GLY A 283 -7.49 9.89 -0.85
C GLY A 283 -7.07 8.63 -1.62
N ASN A 284 -7.57 7.43 -1.30
CA ASN A 284 -7.25 6.20 -2.01
C ASN A 284 -8.03 6.10 -3.33
N PRO A 285 -7.41 6.41 -4.48
CA PRO A 285 -8.14 6.54 -5.74
C PRO A 285 -8.67 5.19 -6.23
N LEU A 286 -7.98 4.09 -5.91
CA LEU A 286 -8.36 2.73 -6.27
C LEU A 286 -9.64 2.30 -5.55
N ALA A 287 -9.72 2.50 -4.22
CA ALA A 287 -10.91 2.15 -3.46
C ALA A 287 -12.15 2.94 -3.88
N VAL A 288 -12.00 4.26 -4.12
CA VAL A 288 -13.08 5.15 -4.58
C VAL A 288 -13.59 4.71 -5.96
N TYR A 289 -12.67 4.49 -6.90
CA TYR A 289 -12.99 4.03 -8.25
C TYR A 289 -13.72 2.67 -8.26
N VAL A 290 -13.19 1.68 -7.54
CA VAL A 290 -13.77 0.32 -7.53
C VAL A 290 -15.10 0.28 -6.78
N LEU A 291 -15.31 1.12 -5.76
CA LEU A 291 -16.63 1.29 -5.16
C LEU A 291 -17.67 1.72 -6.19
N GLY A 292 -17.32 2.65 -7.08
CA GLY A 292 -18.19 3.05 -8.18
C GLY A 292 -18.50 1.92 -9.17
N LEU A 293 -17.53 1.05 -9.47
CA LEU A 293 -17.77 -0.14 -10.29
C LEU A 293 -18.72 -1.14 -9.61
N VAL A 294 -18.60 -1.31 -8.29
CA VAL A 294 -19.52 -2.15 -7.52
C VAL A 294 -20.93 -1.58 -7.51
N TYR A 295 -21.10 -0.27 -7.29
CA TYR A 295 -22.40 0.39 -7.38
C TYR A 295 -23.03 0.24 -8.76
N ARG A 296 -22.22 0.32 -9.82
CA ARG A 296 -22.70 0.06 -11.19
C ARG A 296 -23.25 -1.36 -11.32
N LYS A 297 -22.52 -2.37 -10.82
CA LYS A 297 -22.99 -3.77 -10.82
C LYS A 297 -24.25 -3.98 -9.98
N GLN A 298 -24.48 -3.17 -8.95
CA GLN A 298 -25.69 -3.18 -8.13
C GLN A 298 -26.88 -2.45 -8.78
N GLY A 299 -26.70 -1.80 -9.93
CA GLY A 299 -27.73 -0.96 -10.56
C GLY A 299 -27.90 0.42 -9.89
N GLN A 300 -27.03 0.79 -8.95
CA GLN A 300 -27.05 2.10 -8.28
C GLN A 300 -26.34 3.14 -9.15
N LEU A 301 -26.91 3.46 -10.30
CA LEU A 301 -26.22 4.18 -11.38
C LEU A 301 -25.73 5.57 -10.98
N GLU A 302 -26.55 6.37 -10.28
CA GLU A 302 -26.16 7.71 -9.85
C GLU A 302 -24.99 7.67 -8.84
N ALA A 303 -25.06 6.78 -7.85
CA ALA A 303 -23.97 6.58 -6.89
C ALA A 303 -22.70 6.10 -7.59
N ALA A 304 -22.83 5.22 -8.59
CA ALA A 304 -21.72 4.73 -9.39
C ALA A 304 -21.03 5.87 -10.17
N ARG A 305 -21.83 6.70 -10.86
CA ARG A 305 -21.32 7.87 -11.60
C ARG A 305 -20.56 8.81 -10.68
N GLN A 306 -21.11 9.12 -9.50
CA GLN A 306 -20.46 9.98 -8.53
C GLN A 306 -19.11 9.42 -8.09
N GLN A 307 -19.04 8.16 -7.69
CA GLN A 307 -17.79 7.55 -7.21
C GLN A 307 -16.74 7.38 -8.32
N ILE A 308 -17.15 7.01 -9.53
CA ILE A 308 -16.23 6.92 -10.67
C ILE A 308 -15.64 8.30 -11.01
N ARG A 309 -16.46 9.35 -11.03
CA ARG A 309 -15.99 10.72 -11.25
C ARG A 309 -15.01 11.16 -10.15
N ALA A 310 -15.31 10.86 -8.88
CA ALA A 310 -14.42 11.15 -7.76
C ALA A 310 -13.08 10.39 -7.87
N GLY A 311 -13.11 9.09 -8.16
CA GLY A 311 -11.91 8.27 -8.35
C GLY A 311 -11.04 8.78 -9.50
N TYR A 312 -11.65 9.12 -10.63
CA TYR A 312 -10.97 9.75 -11.76
C TYR A 312 -10.30 11.07 -11.38
N GLN A 313 -11.01 11.93 -10.64
CA GLN A 313 -10.47 13.21 -10.17
C GLN A 313 -9.28 13.03 -9.22
N LEU A 314 -9.30 12.02 -8.35
CA LEU A 314 -8.15 11.69 -7.50
C LEU A 314 -6.95 11.23 -8.34
N TYR A 315 -7.15 10.28 -9.27
CA TYR A 315 -6.09 9.88 -10.20
C TYR A 315 -5.50 11.09 -10.96
N ALA A 316 -6.35 11.94 -11.51
CA ALA A 316 -5.93 13.14 -12.23
C ALA A 316 -5.13 14.09 -11.34
N ARG A 317 -5.62 14.35 -10.11
CA ARG A 317 -4.94 15.19 -9.11
C ARG A 317 -3.56 14.66 -8.74
N TYR A 318 -3.39 13.34 -8.72
CA TYR A 318 -2.12 12.69 -8.39
C TYR A 318 -1.15 12.57 -9.58
N GLY A 319 -1.56 13.03 -10.77
CA GLY A 319 -0.70 13.20 -11.94
C GLY A 319 -0.81 12.11 -13.00
N PHE A 320 -1.57 11.03 -12.76
CA PHE A 320 -1.74 9.95 -13.73
C PHE A 320 -3.11 9.29 -13.63
N ILE A 321 -3.71 9.04 -14.80
CA ILE A 321 -4.99 8.33 -14.90
C ILE A 321 -4.77 7.01 -15.64
N PRO A 322 -4.90 5.86 -14.96
CA PRO A 322 -4.87 4.56 -15.61
C PRO A 322 -6.07 4.35 -16.54
N ASP A 323 -5.96 3.41 -17.48
CA ASP A 323 -6.98 3.23 -18.53
C ASP A 323 -8.32 2.71 -18.00
N GLY A 324 -8.32 1.89 -16.94
CA GLY A 324 -9.55 1.42 -16.29
C GLY A 324 -10.41 2.58 -15.77
N PRO A 325 -9.86 3.49 -14.92
CA PRO A 325 -10.52 4.72 -14.50
C PRO A 325 -10.95 5.62 -15.66
N LYS A 326 -10.16 5.78 -16.75
CA LYS A 326 -10.59 6.55 -17.93
C LYS A 326 -11.85 5.95 -18.57
N ALA A 327 -11.82 4.65 -18.85
CA ALA A 327 -12.94 3.97 -19.50
C ALA A 327 -14.23 4.03 -18.68
N ALA A 328 -14.12 3.86 -17.35
CA ALA A 328 -15.25 4.00 -16.46
C ALA A 328 -15.77 5.44 -16.41
N TYR A 329 -14.88 6.43 -16.42
CA TYR A 329 -15.26 7.85 -16.44
C TYR A 329 -16.05 8.22 -17.70
N THR A 330 -15.68 7.69 -18.86
CA THR A 330 -16.47 7.85 -20.11
C THR A 330 -17.89 7.32 -19.92
N TRP A 331 -18.05 6.09 -19.41
CA TRP A 331 -19.37 5.53 -19.10
C TRP A 331 -20.15 6.40 -18.10
N ALA A 332 -19.47 6.98 -17.10
CA ALA A 332 -20.14 7.83 -16.11
C ALA A 332 -20.57 9.20 -16.68
N GLY A 333 -20.08 9.57 -17.86
CA GLY A 333 -20.42 10.77 -18.63
C GLY A 333 -21.63 10.60 -19.56
N GLU A 334 -21.96 9.35 -19.92
CA GLU A 334 -23.14 8.96 -20.70
C GLU A 334 -24.43 8.90 -19.85
#